data_AF-A0A9D4GR44-F1
#
_entry.id   AF-A0A9D4GR44-F1
#
_cell.length_a   1.000
_cell.length_b   1.000
_cell.length_c   1.000
_cell.angle_alpha   90.00
_cell.angle_beta   90.00
_cell.angle_gamma   90.00
#
_symmetry.space_group_name_H-M   'P 1'
#
loop_
_entity.id
_entity.type
_entity.pdbx_description
1 polymer ?
#
loop_
_entity_poly.entity_id
_entity_poly.type
_entity_poly.pdbx_seq_one_letter_code
_entity_poly.pdbx_strand_id
1 'polypeptide(L)'
;MTLILETPDRTRNSKRALSSPDNEHDSEHKCAYQSIMESPLSSQSFEPTISLSEEAIQKISDTLVATYRVHIKTIAENVVTSVIFKLISKLKLIKNENTKLCSENSELKAKLNLLEIKLNAKEQYFRLNLVRISGIKENRDENTDDLVLVLSRKNGSNLTLPELDRTHRVG
;
A
#
# COMPACT_ATOMS: atom_id res chain seq x y z
N MET A 1 -10.31 -8.10 13.38
CA MET A 1 -8.92 -8.01 13.85
C MET A 1 -8.54 -6.54 13.85
N THR A 2 -8.14 -6.06 15.02
CA THR A 2 -8.24 -4.67 15.49
C THR A 2 -7.10 -3.79 14.98
N LEU A 3 -7.40 -2.53 14.62
CA LEU A 3 -6.44 -1.46 14.32
C LEU A 3 -5.83 -0.93 15.63
N ILE A 4 -4.51 -0.76 15.69
CA ILE A 4 -3.85 0.07 16.70
C ILE A 4 -2.78 0.94 16.00
N LEU A 5 -2.97 2.25 16.11
CA LEU A 5 -2.01 3.31 15.85
C LEU A 5 -1.25 3.59 17.16
N GLU A 6 0.07 3.72 17.12
CA GLU A 6 0.86 4.19 18.26
C GLU A 6 1.51 5.55 17.95
N THR A 7 1.29 6.50 18.85
CA THR A 7 2.09 7.72 19.05
C THR A 7 2.78 7.63 20.42
N PRO A 8 3.93 8.29 20.65
CA PRO A 8 4.42 8.49 22.01
C PRO A 8 4.26 9.95 22.47
N ASP A 9 3.53 10.07 23.57
CA ASP A 9 3.41 11.20 24.48
C ASP A 9 4.50 11.10 25.58
N ARG A 10 5.08 12.23 26.02
CA ARG A 10 5.85 12.31 27.27
C ARG A 10 6.09 13.76 27.71
N THR A 11 5.14 14.26 28.50
CA THR A 11 5.37 15.32 29.49
C THR A 11 5.68 14.69 30.84
N ARG A 12 6.64 15.24 31.61
CA ARG A 12 6.73 15.04 33.07
C ARG A 12 7.24 16.28 33.79
N ASN A 13 6.33 16.88 34.55
CA ASN A 13 6.56 17.81 35.65
C ASN A 13 7.36 17.16 36.80
N SER A 14 8.14 17.96 37.53
CA SER A 14 8.58 17.66 38.89
C SER A 14 8.56 18.93 39.74
N LYS A 15 7.69 18.95 40.76
CA LYS A 15 7.70 19.88 41.90
C LYS A 15 8.12 19.07 43.14
N ARG A 16 9.01 19.59 43.99
CA ARG A 16 9.11 19.19 45.40
C ARG A 16 9.65 20.33 46.27
N ALA A 17 9.17 20.34 47.51
CA ALA A 17 9.07 21.45 48.44
C ALA A 17 10.15 21.47 49.55
N LEU A 18 10.33 22.67 50.13
CA LEU A 18 10.59 23.07 51.53
C LEU A 18 11.45 22.19 52.46
N SER A 19 12.49 22.82 53.04
CA SER A 19 12.91 22.62 54.44
C SER A 19 13.87 23.74 54.91
N SER A 20 13.55 24.45 56.00
CA SER A 20 14.51 25.17 56.86
C SER A 20 15.06 24.20 57.93
N PRO A 21 16.20 24.50 58.58
CA PRO A 21 16.12 25.04 59.97
C PRO A 21 17.26 25.99 60.43
N ASP A 22 16.88 26.95 61.28
CA ASP A 22 17.42 27.46 62.58
C ASP A 22 18.92 27.57 62.94
N ASN A 23 19.26 28.77 63.50
CA ASN A 23 20.12 29.14 64.66
C ASN A 23 21.61 28.68 64.73
N GLU A 24 22.60 29.37 65.33
CA GLU A 24 22.74 30.48 66.30
C GLU A 24 24.24 30.87 66.42
N HIS A 25 24.54 31.97 67.15
CA HIS A 25 25.84 32.45 67.69
C HIS A 25 26.86 33.08 66.71
N ASP A 26 27.60 34.16 67.00
CA ASP A 26 27.80 35.05 68.15
C ASP A 26 28.56 36.29 67.60
N SER A 27 28.13 37.52 67.88
CA SER A 27 28.62 38.41 68.95
C SER A 27 29.81 39.31 68.56
N GLU A 28 29.62 40.61 68.85
CA GLU A 28 30.64 41.64 69.14
C GLU A 28 31.28 42.41 67.97
N HIS A 29 30.76 43.61 67.72
CA HIS A 29 31.48 44.84 68.08
C HIS A 29 30.54 46.07 68.00
N LYS A 30 30.35 46.73 69.15
CA LYS A 30 29.79 48.08 69.28
C LYS A 30 30.90 49.11 69.15
N CYS A 31 30.73 50.11 68.28
CA CYS A 31 31.22 51.50 68.38
C CYS A 31 30.86 52.19 67.05
N ALA A 32 30.38 53.42 66.93
CA ALA A 32 30.12 54.50 67.85
C ALA A 32 29.05 55.39 67.19
N TYR A 33 28.25 56.05 68.02
CA TYR A 33 27.31 57.08 67.59
C TYR A 33 28.03 58.22 66.85
N GLN A 34 27.55 58.56 65.65
CA GLN A 34 27.50 59.96 65.24
C GLN A 34 26.41 60.17 64.19
N SER A 35 25.39 60.88 64.67
CA SER A 35 24.30 61.46 63.91
C SER A 35 24.85 62.40 62.83
N ILE A 36 24.71 61.99 61.57
CA ILE A 36 24.70 62.90 60.42
C ILE A 36 23.28 62.84 59.88
N MET A 37 22.63 63.99 59.84
CA MET A 37 21.31 64.24 59.27
C MET A 37 21.22 63.67 57.85
N GLU A 38 20.61 62.49 57.71
CA GLU A 38 20.26 61.95 56.40
C GLU A 38 18.97 62.62 55.91
N SER A 39 19.18 63.56 54.99
CA SER A 39 18.13 64.01 54.07
C SER A 39 17.64 62.79 53.28
N PRO A 40 16.33 62.67 52.97
CA PRO A 40 15.83 61.49 52.27
C PRO A 40 16.41 61.43 50.86
N LEU A 41 17.40 60.56 50.65
CA LEU A 41 17.83 60.15 49.32
C LEU A 41 16.67 59.38 48.69
N SER A 42 15.93 60.12 47.84
CA SER A 42 15.03 59.56 46.84
C SER A 42 15.82 58.59 45.97
N SER A 43 15.72 57.30 46.29
CA SER A 43 16.23 56.21 45.46
C SER A 43 15.31 56.09 44.24
N GLN A 44 15.58 56.92 43.23
CA GLN A 44 14.96 56.82 41.93
C GLN A 44 15.56 55.60 41.22
N SER A 45 14.91 54.44 41.36
CA SER A 45 15.19 53.26 40.55
C SER A 45 14.89 53.62 39.09
N PHE A 46 15.92 53.88 38.30
CA PHE A 46 15.79 53.90 36.85
C PHE A 46 15.69 52.45 36.37
N GLU A 47 14.47 51.93 36.31
CA GLU A 47 14.17 50.88 35.33
C GLU A 47 14.12 51.58 33.95
N PRO A 48 14.97 51.22 32.98
CA PRO A 48 14.83 51.76 31.64
C PRO A 48 13.58 51.15 31.03
N THR A 49 12.45 51.83 31.19
CA THR A 49 11.21 51.49 30.49
C THR A 49 11.41 51.83 29.02
N ILE A 50 11.82 50.83 28.22
CA ILE A 50 11.87 50.94 26.77
C ILE A 50 10.42 50.94 26.27
N SER A 51 9.86 52.14 26.17
CA SER A 51 8.55 52.39 25.55
C SER A 51 8.71 52.30 24.03
N LEU A 52 8.39 51.14 23.46
CA LEU A 52 8.20 51.02 22.01
C LEU A 52 6.88 51.68 21.64
N SER A 53 6.89 52.52 20.60
CA SER A 53 5.64 53.13 20.12
C SER A 53 4.70 52.06 19.59
N GLU A 54 3.40 52.28 19.77
CA GLU A 54 2.35 51.38 19.27
C GLU A 54 2.45 51.18 17.75
N GLU A 55 2.87 52.22 17.01
CA GLU A 55 3.21 52.13 15.58
C GLU A 55 4.37 51.17 15.30
N ALA A 56 5.42 51.16 16.11
CA ALA A 56 6.54 50.24 15.93
C ALA A 56 6.12 48.79 16.17
N ILE A 57 5.28 48.55 17.17
CA ILE A 57 4.72 47.23 17.48
C ILE A 57 3.83 46.75 16.32
N GLN A 58 2.96 47.62 15.80
CA GLN A 58 2.09 47.29 14.67
C GLN A 58 2.90 46.96 13.41
N LYS A 59 3.92 47.76 13.11
CA LYS A 59 4.78 47.55 11.94
C LYS A 59 5.55 46.23 12.00
N ILE A 60 6.02 45.85 13.19
CA ILE A 60 6.67 44.55 13.42
C ILE A 60 5.67 43.40 13.22
N SER A 61 4.46 43.54 13.77
CA SER A 61 3.38 42.56 13.62
C SER A 61 3.02 42.33 12.15
N ASP A 62 2.79 43.40 11.40
CA ASP A 62 2.42 43.34 9.98
C ASP A 62 3.53 42.69 9.15
N THR A 63 4.79 43.01 9.45
CA THR A 63 5.96 42.42 8.79
C THR A 63 6.04 40.92 9.08
N LEU A 64 5.89 40.50 10.34
CA LEU A 64 5.86 39.09 10.74
C LEU A 64 4.76 38.32 10.02
N VAL A 65 3.53 38.86 10.00
CA VAL A 65 2.39 38.23 9.32
C VAL A 65 2.67 38.08 7.83
N ALA A 66 3.17 39.12 7.17
CA ALA A 66 3.50 39.07 5.75
C ALA A 66 4.57 38.01 5.46
N THR A 67 5.67 37.99 6.22
CA THR A 67 6.77 37.03 6.06
C THR A 67 6.30 35.60 6.26
N TYR A 68 5.58 35.31 7.35
CA TYR A 68 5.08 33.96 7.60
C TYR A 68 4.05 33.50 6.57
N ARG A 69 3.18 34.40 6.11
CA ARG A 69 2.20 34.07 5.07
C ARG A 69 2.88 33.61 3.78
N VAL A 70 3.96 34.28 3.39
CA VAL A 70 4.76 33.89 2.23
C VAL A 70 5.42 32.53 2.45
N HIS A 71 6.10 32.32 3.58
CA HIS A 71 6.77 31.04 3.86
C HIS A 71 5.81 29.86 3.91
N ILE A 72 4.67 30.01 4.60
CA ILE A 72 3.64 28.95 4.67
C ILE A 72 3.11 28.62 3.28
N LYS A 73 2.85 29.64 2.46
CA LYS A 73 2.40 29.45 1.08
C LYS A 73 3.44 28.68 0.26
N THR A 74 4.72 29.08 0.32
CA THR A 74 5.80 28.40 -0.42
C THR A 74 5.98 26.95 0.04
N ILE A 75 5.94 26.68 1.35
CA ILE A 75 6.04 25.30 1.87
C ILE A 75 4.85 24.47 1.36
N ALA A 76 3.63 24.99 1.44
CA ALA A 76 2.44 24.31 0.97
C ALA A 76 2.53 24.00 -0.53
N GLU A 77 2.92 24.98 -1.35
CA GLU A 77 3.09 24.81 -2.80
C GLU A 77 4.14 23.73 -3.13
N ASN A 78 5.29 23.76 -2.46
CA ASN A 78 6.36 22.78 -2.68
C ASN A 78 5.93 21.36 -2.29
N VAL A 79 5.26 21.20 -1.14
CA VAL A 79 4.76 19.90 -0.68
C VAL A 79 3.70 19.36 -1.65
N VAL A 80 2.73 20.20 -2.02
CA VAL A 80 1.65 19.82 -2.96
C VAL A 80 2.24 19.40 -4.31
N THR A 81 3.17 20.19 -4.84
CA THR A 81 3.81 19.93 -6.15
C THR A 81 4.60 18.62 -6.11
N SER A 82 5.37 18.37 -5.05
CA SER A 82 6.14 17.13 -4.87
C SER A 82 5.24 15.90 -4.78
N VAL A 83 4.14 15.97 -4.02
CA VAL A 83 3.18 14.87 -3.90
C VAL A 83 2.47 14.60 -5.22
N ILE A 84 1.99 15.64 -5.90
CA ILE A 84 1.34 15.53 -7.21
C ILE A 84 2.29 14.88 -8.22
N PHE A 85 3.55 15.32 -8.29
CA PHE A 85 4.53 14.76 -9.21
C PHE A 85 4.78 13.27 -8.96
N LYS A 86 4.91 12.87 -7.69
CA LYS A 86 5.07 11.44 -7.31
C LYS A 86 3.85 10.62 -7.72
N LEU A 87 2.65 11.13 -7.50
CA LEU A 87 1.40 10.44 -7.87
C LEU A 87 1.27 10.30 -9.39
N ILE A 88 1.54 11.35 -10.15
CA ILE A 88 1.52 11.30 -11.63
C ILE A 88 2.52 10.27 -12.15
N SER A 89 3.73 10.23 -11.58
CA SER A 89 4.76 9.27 -11.97
C SER A 89 4.32 7.82 -11.73
N LYS A 90 3.75 7.54 -10.55
CA LYS A 90 3.20 6.22 -10.22
C LYS A 90 2.03 5.84 -11.12
N LEU A 91 1.12 6.77 -11.40
CA LEU A 91 -0.03 6.53 -12.27
C LEU A 91 0.42 6.19 -13.69
N LYS A 92 1.42 6.92 -14.21
CA LYS A 92 2.00 6.65 -15.53
C LYS A 92 2.64 5.26 -15.59
N LEU A 93 3.40 4.87 -14.55
CA LEU A 93 4.01 3.55 -14.47
C LEU A 93 2.95 2.45 -14.49
N ILE A 94 1.96 2.53 -13.57
CA ILE A 94 0.87 1.55 -13.46
C ILE A 94 0.08 1.46 -14.78
N LYS A 95 -0.20 2.61 -15.42
CA LYS A 95 -0.90 2.64 -16.70
C LYS A 95 -0.12 1.88 -17.79
N ASN A 96 1.19 2.12 -17.88
CA ASN A 96 2.04 1.46 -18.87
C ASN A 96 2.11 -0.06 -18.63
N GLU A 97 2.30 -0.48 -17.38
CA GLU A 97 2.31 -1.90 -17.01
C GLU A 97 0.97 -2.57 -17.35
N ASN A 98 -0.14 -1.93 -17.01
CA ASN A 98 -1.47 -2.44 -17.29
C ASN A 98 -1.73 -2.56 -18.80
N THR A 99 -1.29 -1.58 -19.60
CA THR A 99 -1.40 -1.69 -21.06
C THR A 99 -0.59 -2.86 -21.63
N LYS A 100 0.63 -3.09 -21.10
CA LYS A 100 1.49 -4.20 -21.51
C LYS A 100 0.88 -5.56 -21.13
N LEU A 101 0.40 -5.69 -19.90
CA LEU A 101 -0.28 -6.91 -19.44
C LEU A 101 -1.55 -7.19 -20.25
N CYS A 102 -2.33 -6.15 -20.57
CA CYS A 102 -3.51 -6.29 -21.42
C CYS A 102 -3.14 -6.82 -22.82
N SER A 103 -2.08 -6.30 -23.46
CA SER A 103 -1.63 -6.80 -24.77
C SER A 103 -1.16 -8.25 -24.69
N GLU A 104 -0.34 -8.60 -23.70
CA GLU A 104 0.16 -9.97 -23.53
C GLU A 104 -0.99 -10.96 -23.29
N ASN A 105 -1.96 -10.58 -22.47
CA ASN A 105 -3.14 -11.40 -22.19
C ASN A 105 -3.99 -11.61 -23.46
N SER A 106 -4.16 -10.57 -24.28
CA SER A 106 -4.85 -10.68 -25.57
C SER A 106 -4.15 -11.64 -26.53
N GLU A 107 -2.83 -11.53 -26.65
CA GLU A 107 -2.03 -12.43 -27.49
C GLU A 107 -2.08 -13.88 -27.01
N LEU A 108 -1.98 -14.10 -25.70
CA LEU A 108 -2.06 -15.44 -25.11
C LEU A 108 -3.43 -16.07 -25.35
N LYS A 109 -4.51 -15.31 -25.20
CA LYS A 109 -5.87 -15.77 -25.53
C LYS A 109 -6.02 -16.15 -26.99
N ALA A 110 -5.45 -15.35 -27.91
CA ALA A 110 -5.47 -15.66 -29.33
C ALA A 110 -4.69 -16.95 -29.65
N LYS A 111 -3.51 -17.14 -29.05
CA LYS A 111 -2.70 -18.37 -29.20
C LYS A 111 -3.43 -19.60 -28.65
N LEU A 112 -4.07 -19.46 -27.49
CA LEU A 112 -4.85 -20.53 -26.86
C LEU A 112 -6.00 -20.96 -27.78
N ASN A 113 -6.81 -20.02 -28.27
CA ASN A 113 -7.90 -20.32 -29.19
C ASN A 113 -7.39 -21.02 -30.47
N LEU A 114 -6.28 -20.53 -31.05
CA LEU A 114 -5.68 -21.18 -32.22
C LEU A 114 -5.23 -22.62 -31.93
N LEU A 115 -4.66 -22.87 -30.74
CA LEU A 115 -4.25 -24.20 -30.31
C LEU A 115 -5.45 -25.12 -30.10
N GLU A 116 -6.54 -24.64 -29.51
CA GLU A 116 -7.79 -25.40 -29.35
C GLU A 116 -8.40 -25.79 -30.70
N ILE A 117 -8.45 -24.86 -31.65
CA ILE A 117 -8.92 -25.14 -33.02
C ILE A 117 -8.05 -26.22 -33.68
N LYS A 118 -6.72 -26.11 -33.56
CA LYS A 118 -5.79 -27.10 -34.11
C LYS A 118 -5.92 -28.46 -33.44
N LEU A 119 -6.11 -28.50 -32.12
CA LEU A 119 -6.31 -29.74 -31.38
C LEU A 119 -7.59 -30.42 -31.83
N ASN A 120 -8.70 -29.68 -31.89
CA ASN A 120 -9.98 -30.21 -32.36
C ASN A 120 -9.88 -30.73 -33.80
N ALA A 121 -9.21 -30.01 -34.70
CA ALA A 121 -9.00 -30.48 -36.07
C ALA A 121 -8.20 -31.79 -36.12
N LYS A 122 -7.15 -31.92 -35.30
CA LYS A 122 -6.39 -33.16 -35.19
C LYS A 122 -7.22 -34.30 -34.62
N GLU A 123 -7.98 -34.05 -33.55
CA GLU A 123 -8.88 -35.07 -32.98
C GLU A 123 -9.92 -35.55 -33.98
N GLN A 124 -10.52 -34.62 -34.75
CA GLN A 124 -11.44 -34.97 -35.83
C GLN A 124 -10.75 -35.85 -36.87
N TYR A 125 -9.53 -35.50 -37.30
CA TYR A 125 -8.76 -36.31 -38.24
C TYR A 125 -8.52 -37.74 -37.72
N PHE A 126 -8.14 -37.90 -36.45
CA PHE A 126 -7.98 -39.23 -35.84
C PHE A 126 -9.29 -40.02 -35.75
N ARG A 127 -10.45 -39.35 -35.66
CA ARG A 127 -11.76 -40.02 -35.61
C ARG A 127 -12.32 -40.44 -36.97
N LEU A 128 -11.72 -40.02 -38.09
CA LEU A 128 -12.25 -40.32 -39.43
C LEU A 128 -12.37 -41.82 -39.71
N ASN A 129 -11.43 -42.63 -39.21
CA ASN A 129 -11.43 -44.08 -39.40
C ASN A 129 -11.97 -44.84 -38.18
N LEU A 130 -12.58 -44.14 -37.21
CA LEU A 130 -13.12 -44.75 -36.00
C LEU A 130 -14.64 -44.83 -36.09
N VAL A 131 -15.18 -46.01 -35.83
CA VAL A 131 -16.61 -46.24 -35.70
C VAL A 131 -16.92 -46.59 -34.25
N ARG A 132 -17.81 -45.81 -33.62
CA ARG A 132 -18.30 -46.11 -32.27
C ARG A 132 -19.61 -46.86 -32.36
N ILE A 133 -19.60 -48.11 -31.93
CA ILE A 133 -20.82 -48.95 -31.87
C ILE A 133 -21.35 -48.93 -30.43
N SER A 134 -22.63 -48.62 -30.28
CA SER A 134 -23.31 -48.50 -28.97
C SER A 134 -24.48 -49.46 -28.87
N GLY A 135 -24.90 -49.81 -27.65
CA GLY A 135 -26.06 -50.68 -27.41
C GLY A 135 -25.79 -52.19 -27.50
N ILE A 136 -24.52 -52.61 -27.63
CA ILE A 136 -24.13 -54.02 -27.56
C ILE A 136 -23.93 -54.39 -26.10
N LYS A 137 -24.68 -55.39 -25.60
CA LYS A 137 -24.48 -55.96 -24.27
C LYS A 137 -23.06 -56.51 -24.11
N GLU A 138 -22.46 -56.29 -22.95
CA GLU A 138 -21.13 -56.81 -22.62
C GLU A 138 -21.21 -58.24 -22.12
N ASN A 139 -20.29 -59.08 -22.60
CA ASN A 139 -20.10 -60.44 -22.09
C ASN A 139 -18.67 -60.62 -21.59
N ARG A 140 -18.50 -61.55 -20.66
CA ARG A 140 -17.17 -61.93 -20.17
C ARG A 140 -16.40 -62.64 -21.28
N ASP A 141 -15.12 -62.31 -21.42
CA ASP A 141 -14.18 -62.91 -22.39
C ASP A 141 -14.66 -62.81 -23.85
N GLU A 142 -15.38 -61.74 -24.19
CA GLU A 142 -15.83 -61.51 -25.56
C GLU A 142 -14.68 -61.10 -26.48
N ASN A 143 -14.74 -61.57 -27.74
CA ASN A 143 -13.88 -61.09 -28.80
C ASN A 143 -14.59 -59.94 -29.54
N THR A 144 -14.03 -58.73 -29.43
CA THR A 144 -14.61 -57.53 -30.06
C THR A 144 -14.49 -57.54 -31.58
N ASP A 145 -13.47 -58.19 -32.15
CA ASP A 145 -13.32 -58.31 -33.61
C ASP A 145 -14.46 -59.14 -34.20
N ASP A 146 -14.77 -60.29 -33.58
CA ASP A 146 -15.85 -61.18 -34.01
C ASP A 146 -17.21 -60.47 -33.95
N LEU A 147 -17.46 -59.70 -32.88
CA LEU A 147 -18.67 -58.89 -32.74
C LEU A 147 -18.81 -57.88 -33.88
N VAL A 148 -17.74 -57.17 -34.23
CA VAL A 148 -17.72 -56.19 -35.33
C VAL A 148 -17.96 -56.87 -36.67
N LEU A 149 -17.32 -58.01 -36.96
CA LEU A 149 -17.53 -58.76 -38.20
C LEU A 149 -18.96 -59.30 -38.33
N VAL A 150 -19.56 -59.78 -37.25
CA VAL A 150 -20.97 -60.21 -37.23
C VAL A 150 -21.89 -59.02 -37.50
N LEU A 151 -21.64 -57.87 -36.88
CA LEU A 151 -22.45 -56.66 -37.10
C LEU A 151 -22.31 -56.11 -38.51
N SER A 152 -21.10 -56.10 -39.07
CA SER A 152 -20.85 -55.70 -40.46
C SER A 152 -21.74 -56.50 -41.40
N ARG A 153 -21.70 -57.83 -41.29
CA ARG A 153 -22.49 -58.73 -42.15
C ARG A 153 -24.00 -58.49 -42.00
N LYS A 154 -24.47 -58.28 -40.77
CA LYS A 154 -25.89 -57.95 -40.51
C LYS A 154 -26.32 -56.63 -41.16
N ASN A 155 -25.42 -55.65 -41.27
CA ASN A 155 -25.67 -54.37 -41.91
C ASN A 155 -25.42 -54.38 -43.42
N GLY A 156 -25.20 -55.55 -44.04
CA GLY A 156 -24.97 -55.69 -45.48
C GLY A 156 -23.57 -55.27 -45.94
N SER A 157 -22.64 -55.04 -45.01
CA SER A 157 -21.22 -54.77 -45.30
C SER A 157 -20.39 -56.02 -45.09
N ASN A 158 -19.42 -56.30 -45.96
CA ASN A 158 -18.52 -57.45 -45.83
C ASN A 158 -17.11 -57.00 -45.42
N LEU A 159 -16.97 -56.48 -44.20
CA LEU A 159 -15.66 -56.24 -43.60
C LEU A 159 -14.92 -57.56 -43.35
N THR A 160 -13.62 -57.52 -43.53
CA THR A 160 -12.68 -58.62 -43.25
C THR A 160 -11.74 -58.24 -42.12
N LEU A 161 -11.18 -59.24 -41.43
CA LEU A 161 -10.31 -59.00 -40.26
C LEU A 161 -9.11 -58.08 -40.56
N PRO A 162 -8.41 -58.18 -41.71
CA PRO A 162 -7.29 -57.28 -42.02
C PRO A 162 -7.68 -55.80 -42.21
N GLU A 163 -8.96 -55.51 -42.43
CA GLU A 163 -9.49 -54.15 -42.54
C GLU A 163 -9.79 -53.53 -41.17
N LEU A 164 -9.76 -54.34 -40.11
CA LEU A 164 -9.87 -53.89 -38.73
C LEU A 164 -8.47 -53.66 -38.15
N ASP A 165 -8.16 -52.42 -37.80
CA ASP A 165 -6.89 -52.07 -37.15
C ASP A 165 -6.92 -52.41 -35.65
N ARG A 166 -7.93 -51.88 -34.94
CA ARG A 166 -8.10 -52.13 -33.50
C ARG A 166 -9.58 -52.07 -33.11
N THR A 167 -10.05 -53.09 -32.41
CA THR A 167 -11.35 -53.07 -31.73
C THR A 167 -11.17 -53.23 -30.22
N HIS A 168 -12.00 -52.55 -29.45
CA HIS A 168 -12.03 -52.67 -27.98
C HIS A 168 -13.30 -52.00 -27.44
N ARG A 169 -13.67 -52.33 -26.20
CA ARG A 169 -14.67 -51.57 -25.44
C ARG A 169 -14.10 -50.22 -25.00
N VAL A 170 -14.97 -49.22 -24.96
CA VAL A 170 -14.65 -47.88 -24.45
C VAL A 170 -15.31 -47.74 -23.09
N GLY A 171 -14.51 -47.62 -22.04
CA GLY A 171 -14.93 -47.39 -20.65
C GLY A 171 -14.53 -46.01 -20.16
#